data_AF-A0A6N4V2P1-F1
#
_entry.id   AF-A0A6N4V2P1-F1
#
_cell.length_a   1.000
_cell.length_b   1.000
_cell.length_c   1.000
_cell.angle_alpha   90.00
_cell.angle_beta   90.00
_cell.angle_gamma   90.00
#
_symmetry.space_group_name_H-M   'P 1'
#
loop_
_entity.id
_entity.type
_entity.pdbx_description
1 polymer ?
#
loop_
_entity_poly.entity_id
_entity_poly.type
_entity_poly.pdbx_seq_one_letter_code
_entity_poly.pdbx_strand_id
1 'polypeptide(L)'
;MANPSNSDDELSRLYGSYATCIRPVMTKTSDNRWMAQYPGVDWHVTADTEAAAGEELLNEALRRIDAGEPDAQPPHDLLERHLTHPIPGVYALDLDLFLYLRSHAGVAQTQLAFEEAERRRAAGKSYTKGDYLAEHGES
;
A
#
# COMPACT_ATOMS: atom_id res chain seq x y z
N MET A 1 -10.81 -8.87 27.05
CA MET A 1 -11.73 -8.29 26.06
C MET A 1 -11.15 -6.92 25.72
N ALA A 2 -10.61 -6.74 24.52
CA ALA A 2 -10.14 -5.42 24.08
C ALA A 2 -11.36 -4.52 23.86
N ASN A 3 -11.32 -3.28 24.36
CA ASN A 3 -12.39 -2.31 24.16
C ASN A 3 -12.37 -1.86 22.69
N PRO A 4 -13.47 -1.98 21.93
CA PRO A 4 -13.50 -1.59 20.51
C PRO A 4 -13.15 -0.11 20.30
N SER A 5 -13.46 0.76 21.28
CA SER A 5 -13.08 2.18 21.27
C SER A 5 -11.57 2.44 21.27
N ASN A 6 -10.75 1.56 21.84
CA ASN A 6 -9.30 1.75 21.80
C ASN A 6 -8.74 1.41 20.42
N SER A 7 -9.30 0.41 19.75
CA SER A 7 -8.83 -0.05 18.44
C SER A 7 -9.13 0.98 17.34
N ASP A 8 -10.29 1.64 17.37
CA ASP A 8 -10.62 2.70 16.41
C ASP A 8 -9.72 3.94 16.58
N ASP A 9 -9.40 4.31 17.82
CA ASP A 9 -8.48 5.41 18.12
C ASP A 9 -7.04 5.07 17.71
N GLU A 10 -6.61 3.83 17.90
CA GLU A 10 -5.30 3.33 17.48
C GLU A 10 -5.16 3.31 15.95
N LEU A 11 -6.18 2.80 15.24
CA LEU A 11 -6.25 2.84 13.78
C LEU A 11 -6.23 4.29 13.26
N SER A 12 -7.04 5.18 13.86
CA SER A 12 -7.07 6.59 13.47
C SER A 12 -5.71 7.26 13.61
N ARG A 13 -4.97 6.98 14.70
CA ARG A 13 -3.60 7.47 14.89
C ARG A 13 -2.62 6.88 13.88
N LEU A 14 -2.77 5.60 13.55
CA LEU A 14 -1.93 4.91 12.57
C LEU A 14 -2.07 5.53 11.18
N TYR A 15 -3.31 5.72 10.73
CA TYR A 15 -3.62 6.39 9.46
C TYR A 15 -3.28 7.89 9.49
N GLY A 16 -3.23 8.51 10.67
CA GLY A 16 -2.69 9.85 10.87
C GLY A 16 -1.16 9.93 10.84
N SER A 17 -0.45 8.80 10.94
CA SER A 17 1.02 8.76 10.97
C SER A 17 1.64 8.28 9.65
N TYR A 18 0.87 7.57 8.83
CA TYR A 18 1.35 7.00 7.57
C TYR A 18 0.47 7.38 6.38
N ALA A 19 1.11 7.76 5.28
CA ALA A 19 0.51 7.63 3.97
C ALA A 19 0.59 6.17 3.53
N THR A 20 -0.50 5.63 2.96
CA THR A 20 -0.55 4.24 2.47
C THR A 20 -0.64 4.23 0.95
N CYS A 21 0.16 3.39 0.30
CA CYS A 21 0.04 3.07 -1.12
C CYS A 21 -0.23 1.57 -1.26
N ILE A 22 -1.30 1.23 -1.97
CA ILE A 22 -1.68 -0.16 -2.26
C ILE A 22 -1.49 -0.40 -3.75
N ARG A 23 -0.69 -1.40 -4.10
CA ARG A 23 -0.42 -1.84 -5.47
C ARG A 23 -0.93 -3.27 -5.65
N PRO A 24 -1.47 -3.62 -6.82
CA PRO A 24 -1.76 -4.99 -7.17
C PRO A 24 -0.55 -5.90 -7.02
N VAL A 25 -0.78 -7.13 -6.57
CA VAL A 25 0.19 -8.22 -6.64
C VAL A 25 -0.04 -8.97 -7.95
N MET A 26 0.98 -8.95 -8.81
CA MET A 26 0.98 -9.66 -10.10
C MET A 26 1.76 -10.95 -9.96
N THR A 27 1.12 -12.09 -10.22
CA THR A 27 1.76 -13.41 -10.14
C THR A 27 1.58 -14.16 -11.45
N LYS A 28 2.68 -14.63 -12.03
CA LYS A 28 2.61 -15.51 -13.20
C LYS A 28 2.20 -16.93 -12.78
N THR A 29 1.14 -17.44 -13.36
CA THR A 29 0.57 -18.76 -13.05
C THR A 29 1.24 -19.87 -13.85
N SER A 30 1.00 -21.13 -13.46
CA SER A 30 1.61 -22.32 -14.08
C SER A 30 1.14 -22.58 -15.52
N ASP A 31 -0.02 -22.08 -15.90
CA ASP A 31 -0.58 -22.08 -17.26
C ASP A 31 -0.09 -20.88 -18.11
N ASN A 32 0.95 -20.17 -17.67
CA ASN A 32 1.56 -19.02 -18.34
C ASN A 32 0.60 -17.81 -18.49
N ARG A 33 -0.42 -17.71 -17.64
CA ARG A 33 -1.28 -16.54 -17.49
C ARG A 33 -0.79 -15.66 -16.34
N TRP A 34 -1.43 -14.51 -16.16
CA TRP A 34 -1.14 -13.55 -15.10
C TRP A 34 -2.35 -13.42 -14.18
N MET A 35 -2.12 -13.68 -12.90
CA MET A 35 -3.08 -13.41 -11.83
C MET A 35 -2.79 -12.05 -11.22
N ALA A 36 -3.82 -11.22 -11.10
CA ALA A 36 -3.75 -9.92 -10.44
C ALA A 36 -4.71 -9.89 -9.24
N GLN A 37 -4.26 -9.35 -8.11
CA GLN A 37 -5.05 -9.26 -6.88
C GLN A 37 -4.64 -8.02 -6.06
N TYR A 38 -5.62 -7.32 -5.47
CA TYR A 38 -5.32 -6.33 -4.44
C TYR A 38 -4.99 -7.02 -3.09
N PRO A 39 -4.03 -6.51 -2.32
CA PRO A 39 -3.73 -7.08 -1.00
C PRO A 39 -4.97 -7.06 -0.08
N GLY A 40 -5.24 -8.19 0.56
CA GLY A 40 -6.28 -8.31 1.59
C GLY A 40 -7.71 -8.53 1.10
N VAL A 41 -7.94 -8.63 -0.22
CA VAL A 41 -9.24 -9.08 -0.77
C VAL A 41 -9.20 -10.55 -1.17
N ASP A 42 -10.33 -11.24 -1.13
CA ASP A 42 -10.40 -12.70 -1.40
C ASP A 42 -10.53 -13.05 -2.89
N TRP A 43 -10.75 -12.05 -3.75
CA TRP A 43 -10.93 -12.24 -5.18
C TRP A 43 -9.68 -11.84 -5.98
N HIS A 44 -9.57 -12.39 -7.19
CA HIS A 44 -8.51 -12.10 -8.15
C HIS A 44 -9.05 -12.20 -9.57
N VAL A 45 -8.30 -11.69 -10.53
CA VAL A 45 -8.57 -11.85 -11.97
C VAL A 45 -7.40 -12.56 -12.64
N THR A 46 -7.63 -13.09 -13.85
CA THR A 46 -6.57 -13.73 -14.65
C THR A 46 -6.65 -13.32 -16.11
N ALA A 47 -5.52 -12.89 -16.67
CA ALA A 47 -5.41 -12.53 -18.09
C ALA A 47 -4.14 -13.11 -18.73
N ASP A 48 -4.02 -13.02 -20.04
CA ASP A 48 -2.88 -13.62 -20.76
C ASP A 48 -1.59 -12.78 -20.66
N THR A 49 -1.71 -11.51 -20.25
CA THR A 49 -0.58 -10.60 -20.06
C THR A 49 -0.70 -9.87 -18.73
N GLU A 50 0.42 -9.41 -18.18
CA GLU A 50 0.47 -8.66 -16.93
C GLU A 50 -0.34 -7.35 -17.04
N ALA A 51 -0.21 -6.65 -18.16
CA ALA A 51 -0.95 -5.41 -18.42
C ALA A 51 -2.47 -5.66 -18.45
N ALA A 52 -2.92 -6.68 -19.19
CA ALA A 52 -4.33 -7.04 -19.25
C ALA A 52 -4.88 -7.45 -17.88
N ALA A 53 -4.10 -8.18 -17.07
CA ALA A 53 -4.52 -8.56 -15.73
C ALA A 53 -4.68 -7.34 -14.82
N GLY A 54 -3.82 -6.33 -14.96
CA GLY A 54 -3.95 -5.05 -14.26
C GLY A 54 -5.20 -4.27 -14.66
N GLU A 55 -5.52 -4.20 -15.95
CA GLU A 55 -6.73 -3.56 -16.46
C GLU A 55 -8.00 -4.29 -15.99
N GLU A 56 -8.02 -5.61 -16.09
CA GLU A 56 -9.13 -6.45 -15.60
C GLU A 56 -9.34 -6.28 -14.09
N LEU A 57 -8.25 -6.18 -13.31
CA LEU A 57 -8.34 -6.01 -11.86
C LEU A 57 -8.99 -4.67 -11.51
N LEU A 58 -8.60 -3.60 -12.20
CA LEU A 58 -9.21 -2.28 -12.00
C LEU A 58 -10.70 -2.29 -12.36
N ASN A 59 -11.06 -2.91 -13.48
CA ASN A 59 -12.46 -3.01 -13.92
C ASN A 59 -13.30 -3.81 -12.92
N GLU A 60 -12.79 -4.93 -12.41
CA GLU A 60 -13.48 -5.74 -11.42
C GLU A 60 -13.62 -4.99 -10.08
N ALA A 61 -12.59 -4.26 -9.64
CA ALA A 61 -12.69 -3.43 -8.45
C ALA A 61 -13.80 -2.38 -8.58
N LEU A 62 -13.85 -1.65 -9.70
CA LEU A 62 -14.88 -0.65 -9.95
C LEU A 62 -16.28 -1.28 -9.99
N ARG A 63 -16.44 -2.42 -10.67
CA ARG A 63 -17.71 -3.17 -10.71
C ARG A 63 -18.19 -3.55 -9.30
N ARG A 64 -17.30 -4.04 -8.44
CA ARG A 64 -17.62 -4.43 -7.06
C ARG A 64 -17.99 -3.24 -6.19
N ILE A 65 -17.27 -2.11 -6.35
CA ILE A 65 -17.59 -0.86 -5.67
C ILE A 65 -18.99 -0.39 -6.07
N ASP A 66 -19.31 -0.38 -7.36
CA ASP A 66 -20.62 0.04 -7.88
C ASP A 66 -21.75 -0.90 -7.41
N ALA A 67 -21.46 -2.18 -7.24
CA ALA A 67 -22.39 -3.18 -6.71
C ALA A 67 -22.54 -3.13 -5.17
N GLY A 68 -21.71 -2.36 -4.47
CA GLY A 68 -21.71 -2.31 -3.00
C GLY A 68 -21.25 -3.61 -2.34
N GLU A 69 -20.39 -4.38 -3.01
CA GLU A 69 -19.87 -5.63 -2.46
C GLU A 69 -18.96 -5.35 -1.24
N PRO A 70 -19.07 -6.14 -0.15
CA PRO A 70 -18.36 -5.86 1.10
C PRO A 70 -16.83 -6.03 1.01
N ASP A 71 -16.34 -6.76 0.00
CA ASP A 71 -14.92 -7.02 -0.27
C ASP A 71 -14.39 -6.23 -1.49
N ALA A 72 -15.10 -5.18 -1.90
CA ALA A 72 -14.74 -4.34 -3.05
C ALA A 72 -13.47 -3.51 -2.82
N GLN A 73 -13.10 -3.26 -1.57
CA GLN A 73 -11.94 -2.48 -1.18
C GLN A 73 -11.06 -3.28 -0.21
N PRO A 74 -9.75 -2.98 -0.15
CA PRO A 74 -8.88 -3.56 0.86
C PRO A 74 -9.40 -3.29 2.28
N PRO A 75 -9.22 -4.23 3.22
CA PRO A 75 -9.80 -4.12 4.55
C PRO A 75 -9.23 -2.93 5.35
N HIS A 76 -10.03 -2.37 6.24
CA HIS A 76 -9.69 -1.14 6.98
C HIS A 76 -8.48 -1.30 7.91
N ASP A 77 -8.11 -2.52 8.27
CA ASP A 77 -7.00 -2.85 9.16
C ASP A 77 -5.75 -3.32 8.39
N LEU A 78 -5.76 -3.24 7.06
CA LEU A 78 -4.67 -3.72 6.21
C LEU A 78 -3.32 -3.08 6.56
N LEU A 79 -3.32 -1.79 6.89
CA LEU A 79 -2.11 -1.07 7.30
C LEU A 79 -1.55 -1.62 8.61
N GLU A 80 -2.40 -1.85 9.62
CA GLU A 80 -1.99 -2.42 10.90
C GLU A 80 -1.38 -3.83 10.72
N ARG A 81 -2.04 -4.66 9.92
CA ARG A 81 -1.54 -6.00 9.57
C ARG A 81 -0.19 -5.92 8.87
N HIS A 82 -0.05 -5.02 7.90
CA HIS A 82 1.19 -4.83 7.14
C HIS A 82 2.36 -4.35 8.02
N LEU A 83 2.11 -3.42 8.96
CA LEU A 83 3.15 -2.93 9.86
C LEU A 83 3.62 -3.99 10.87
N THR A 84 2.77 -4.99 11.16
CA THR A 84 3.13 -6.14 12.01
C THR A 84 3.84 -7.25 11.20
N HIS A 85 3.29 -7.57 10.03
CA HIS A 85 3.80 -8.59 9.12
C HIS A 85 3.76 -8.02 7.69
N PRO A 86 4.90 -7.80 7.02
CA PRO A 86 4.92 -7.20 5.70
C PRO A 86 4.02 -7.95 4.70
N ILE A 87 3.02 -7.23 4.18
CA ILE A 87 2.10 -7.73 3.13
C ILE A 87 2.59 -7.24 1.76
N PRO A 88 2.84 -8.13 0.78
CA PRO A 88 3.17 -7.73 -0.58
C PRO A 88 2.13 -6.79 -1.18
N GLY A 89 2.59 -5.75 -1.89
CA GLY A 89 1.71 -4.75 -2.50
C GLY A 89 1.19 -3.67 -1.55
N VAL A 90 1.45 -3.76 -0.24
CA VAL A 90 1.15 -2.69 0.72
C VAL A 90 2.44 -1.94 1.04
N TYR A 91 2.36 -0.62 1.00
CA TYR A 91 3.48 0.27 1.31
C TYR A 91 3.03 1.36 2.28
N ALA A 92 3.83 1.63 3.29
CA ALA A 92 3.61 2.65 4.30
C ALA A 92 4.78 3.64 4.33
N LEU A 93 4.49 4.92 4.16
CA LEU A 93 5.47 6.01 4.22
C LEU A 93 5.07 6.97 5.33
N ASP A 94 6.05 7.48 6.08
CA ASP A 94 5.85 8.56 7.04
C ASP A 94 5.03 9.71 6.42
N LEU A 95 3.95 10.13 7.08
CA LEU A 95 3.00 11.07 6.49
C LEU A 95 3.65 12.42 6.19
N ASP A 96 4.51 12.92 7.07
CA ASP A 96 5.24 14.17 6.88
C ASP A 96 6.19 14.11 5.70
N LEU A 97 6.88 12.98 5.52
CA LEU A 97 7.72 12.73 4.35
C LEU A 97 6.89 12.68 3.07
N PHE A 98 5.77 11.97 3.06
CA PHE A 98 4.87 11.90 1.92
C PHE A 98 4.40 13.30 1.49
N LEU A 99 3.91 14.11 2.43
CA LEU A 99 3.44 15.47 2.16
C LEU A 99 4.57 16.38 1.65
N TYR A 100 5.77 16.22 2.20
CA TYR A 100 6.96 16.93 1.74
C TYR A 100 7.30 16.57 0.29
N LEU A 101 7.41 15.28 -0.04
CA LEU A 101 7.79 14.82 -1.37
C LEU A 101 6.74 15.17 -2.43
N ARG A 102 5.45 15.05 -2.09
CA ARG A 102 4.37 15.50 -2.96
C ARG A 102 4.49 16.97 -3.33
N SER A 103 4.91 17.81 -2.38
CA SER A 103 5.05 19.25 -2.58
C SER A 103 6.35 19.65 -3.28
N HIS A 104 7.45 18.89 -3.13
CA HIS A 104 8.80 19.34 -3.52
C HIS A 104 9.50 18.48 -4.58
N ALA A 105 9.12 17.21 -4.72
CA ALA A 105 9.87 16.22 -5.52
C ALA A 105 9.00 15.49 -6.56
N GLY A 106 7.67 15.53 -6.40
CA GLY A 106 6.71 14.98 -7.36
C GLY A 106 6.47 13.46 -7.20
N VAL A 107 5.70 12.91 -8.14
CA VAL A 107 5.14 11.54 -8.06
C VAL A 107 6.24 10.48 -8.03
N ALA A 108 7.21 10.55 -8.96
CA ALA A 108 8.25 9.53 -9.11
C ALA A 108 9.10 9.40 -7.84
N GLN A 109 9.52 10.52 -7.25
CA GLN A 109 10.29 10.50 -6.00
C GLN A 109 9.45 10.01 -4.81
N THR A 110 8.15 10.35 -4.78
CA THR A 110 7.24 9.81 -3.77
C THR A 110 7.13 8.28 -3.86
N GLN A 111 7.08 7.72 -5.07
CA GLN A 111 7.04 6.26 -5.29
C GLN A 111 8.33 5.57 -4.83
N LEU A 112 9.49 6.13 -5.16
CA LEU A 112 10.79 5.63 -4.69
C LEU A 112 10.87 5.66 -3.16
N ALA A 113 10.31 6.69 -2.52
CA ALA A 113 10.31 6.80 -1.07
C ALA A 113 9.45 5.73 -0.38
N PHE A 114 8.31 5.35 -0.97
CA PHE A 114 7.54 4.20 -0.49
C PHE A 114 8.36 2.90 -0.52
N GLU A 115 9.07 2.64 -1.63
CA GLU A 115 9.89 1.43 -1.79
C GLU A 115 11.07 1.42 -0.80
N GLU A 116 11.70 2.59 -0.61
CA GLU A 116 12.79 2.77 0.34
C GLU A 116 12.31 2.60 1.79
N ALA A 117 11.13 3.09 2.15
CA ALA A 117 10.53 2.89 3.46
C ALA A 117 10.34 1.40 3.76
N GLU A 118 9.80 0.62 2.81
CA GLU A 118 9.64 -0.83 2.97
C GLU A 118 10.97 -1.56 3.11
N ARG A 119 11.95 -1.21 2.27
CA ARG A 119 13.30 -1.78 2.34
C ARG A 119 13.96 -1.53 3.69
N ARG A 120 13.82 -0.32 4.23
CA ARG A 120 14.36 0.05 5.56
C ARG A 120 13.60 -0.64 6.68
N ARG A 121 12.28 -0.70 6.62
CA ARG A 121 11.44 -1.39 7.60
C ARG A 121 11.80 -2.87 7.71
N ALA A 122 12.01 -3.55 6.58
CA ALA A 122 12.49 -4.94 6.55
C ALA A 122 13.86 -5.12 7.22
N ALA A 123 14.68 -4.06 7.26
CA ALA A 123 15.97 -4.03 7.95
C ALA A 123 15.90 -3.45 9.38
N GLY A 124 14.70 -3.20 9.92
CA GLY A 124 14.51 -2.60 11.25
C GLY A 124 14.90 -1.13 11.35
N LYS A 125 14.89 -0.39 10.23
CA LYS A 125 15.26 1.04 10.15
C LYS A 125 14.05 1.91 9.83
N SER A 126 14.06 3.16 10.31
CA SER A 126 13.06 4.17 9.96
C SER A 126 13.35 4.85 8.62
N TYR A 127 12.31 5.46 8.05
CA TYR A 127 12.43 6.41 6.96
C TYR A 127 11.44 7.56 7.13
N THR A 128 11.82 8.52 7.97
CA THR A 128 11.04 9.71 8.27
C THR A 128 11.45 10.89 7.40
N LYS A 129 10.67 11.97 7.42
CA LYS A 129 11.08 13.24 6.80
C LYS A 129 12.46 13.72 7.28
N GLY A 130 12.75 13.57 8.57
CA GLY A 130 14.05 13.94 9.14
C GLY A 130 15.19 13.13 8.54
N ASP A 131 15.02 11.82 8.42
CA ASP A 131 15.99 10.91 7.81
C ASP A 131 16.26 11.31 6.34
N TYR A 132 15.18 11.54 5.57
CA TYR A 132 15.28 11.98 4.18
C TYR A 132 16.06 13.30 4.03
N LEU A 133 15.72 14.31 4.84
CA LEU A 133 16.37 15.62 4.77
C LEU A 133 17.85 15.57 5.19
N ALA A 134 18.21 14.69 6.12
CA ALA A 134 19.60 14.50 6.51
C ALA A 134 20.45 13.84 5.40
N GLU A 135 19.83 13.01 4.56
CA GLU A 135 20.52 12.26 3.49
C GLU A 135 20.52 12.99 2.15
N HIS A 136 19.46 13.73 1.85
CA HIS A 136 19.25 14.40 0.56
C HIS A 136 19.29 15.91 0.65
N GLY A 137 19.39 16.46 1.87
CA GLY A 137 19.62 17.88 2.10
C GLY A 137 21.11 18.17 2.24
N GLU A 138 21.72 18.76 1.20
CA GLU A 138 22.87 19.63 1.36
C GLU A 138 22.61 20.98 0.67
N SER A 139 22.81 22.05 1.46
CA SER A 139 22.92 23.49 1.15
C SER A 139 21.64 24.28 0.88
#